data_AF-A0A1H6EJY9-F1
#
_entry.id   AF-A0A1H6EJY9-F1
#
_cell.length_a   1.000
_cell.length_b   1.000
_cell.length_c   1.000
_cell.angle_alpha   90.00
_cell.angle_beta   90.00
_cell.angle_gamma   90.00
#
_symmetry.space_group_name_H-M   'P 1'
#
loop_
_entity.id
_entity.type
_entity.pdbx_description
1 polymer ?
#
loop_
_entity_poly.entity_id
_entity_poly.type
_entity_poly.pdbx_seq_one_letter_code
_entity_poly.pdbx_strand_id
1 'polypeptide(L)'
;MSIEPRAKVAPERVLPGPVPMTPETAAQQRVVQRICARVAPAGLDIGVGELPPGGLQVWIDTAAPVGAQESWVLYHRMAREVALVGWHCEADADRLLVLGWSAACLHNRVRLLQSGLRRLNDFEPTAQRAVQVGGLTPGDALDGQPPALLVANVCAAIERRLRWPERLAELDGFERSSGLPHLQLLLAQVVGLEAKVAGACEEHLVMARVLARAVCEHYARHADLSRAQREVLAEARRWVHASSMIRGSATARPGSNGAGRPHMGLAERRIAASVINHGVPRATPAAVTPRSGNAGINDGINDGINTGIEEDAR
;
A
#
# COMPACT_ATOMS: atom_id res chain seq x y z
N MET A 1 53.29 56.25 31.52
CA MET A 1 52.29 55.80 30.53
C MET A 1 52.37 54.30 30.45
N SER A 2 51.36 53.59 30.95
CA SER A 2 51.30 52.11 30.98
C SER A 2 50.36 51.65 29.87
N ILE A 3 50.86 50.84 28.93
CA ILE A 3 50.08 50.30 27.81
C ILE A 3 49.62 48.91 28.21
N GLU A 4 48.33 48.74 28.46
CA GLU A 4 47.72 47.42 28.69
C GLU A 4 47.75 46.58 27.40
N PRO A 5 48.05 45.27 27.48
CA PRO A 5 48.01 44.39 26.32
C PRO A 5 46.56 44.01 25.98
N ARG A 6 46.19 44.20 24.72
CA ARG A 6 44.90 43.81 24.14
C ARG A 6 44.59 42.32 24.37
N ALA A 7 43.37 42.05 24.83
CA ALA A 7 42.80 40.72 25.00
C ALA A 7 42.89 39.87 23.72
N LYS A 8 43.28 38.60 23.88
CA LYS A 8 43.28 37.60 22.81
C LYS A 8 41.85 37.36 22.33
N VAL A 9 41.61 37.65 21.04
CA VAL A 9 40.37 37.30 20.32
C VAL A 9 40.25 35.77 20.31
N ALA A 10 39.11 35.26 20.78
CA ALA A 10 38.80 33.84 20.77
C ALA A 10 38.69 33.34 19.32
N PRO A 11 39.19 32.12 19.01
CA PRO A 11 39.08 31.57 17.67
C PRO A 11 37.61 31.35 17.28
N GLU A 12 37.30 31.76 16.06
CA GLU A 12 36.03 31.60 15.37
C GLU A 12 35.57 30.14 15.46
N ARG A 13 34.37 29.91 16.03
CA ARG A 13 33.77 28.58 16.09
C ARG A 13 33.39 28.16 14.69
N VAL A 14 34.20 27.28 14.10
CA VAL A 14 33.85 26.52 12.89
C VAL A 14 32.56 25.75 13.19
N LEU A 15 31.48 26.11 12.50
CA LEU A 15 30.22 25.37 12.55
C LEU A 15 30.50 23.94 12.06
N PRO A 16 30.09 22.90 12.81
CA PRO A 16 30.24 21.53 12.34
C PRO A 16 29.50 21.36 11.01
N GLY A 17 30.18 20.76 10.04
CA GLY A 17 29.58 20.41 8.75
C GLY A 17 28.34 19.52 8.92
N PRO A 18 27.52 19.36 7.87
CA PRO A 18 26.28 18.60 7.95
C PRO A 18 26.55 17.20 8.51
N VAL A 19 25.95 16.92 9.68
CA VAL A 19 26.04 15.62 10.33
C VAL A 19 25.36 14.61 9.40
N PRO A 20 26.02 13.48 9.05
CA PRO A 20 25.39 12.47 8.23
C PRO A 20 24.12 11.96 8.89
N MET A 21 23.00 12.02 8.17
CA MET A 21 21.70 11.60 8.68
C MET A 21 21.76 10.15 9.14
N THR A 22 21.13 9.86 10.29
CA THR A 22 20.96 8.47 10.70
C THR A 22 20.02 7.76 9.71
N PRO A 23 20.24 6.47 9.42
CA PRO A 23 19.42 5.73 8.46
C PRO A 23 17.94 5.69 8.82
N GLU A 24 17.62 5.77 10.11
CA GLU A 24 16.25 5.85 10.65
C GLU A 24 15.56 7.15 10.22
N THR A 25 16.22 8.31 10.35
CA THR A 25 15.65 9.60 9.95
C THR A 25 15.43 9.67 8.44
N ALA A 26 16.36 9.13 7.64
CA ALA A 26 16.20 9.04 6.18
C ALA A 26 15.00 8.18 5.77
N ALA A 27 14.72 7.08 6.50
CA ALA A 27 13.54 6.26 6.27
C ALA A 27 12.25 7.00 6.64
N GLN A 28 12.25 7.70 7.78
CA GLN A 28 11.12 8.51 8.24
C GLN A 28 10.80 9.63 7.23
N GLN A 29 11.82 10.33 6.72
CA GLN A 29 11.65 11.36 5.68
C GLN A 29 10.95 10.83 4.44
N ARG A 30 11.40 9.69 3.90
CA ARG A 30 10.78 9.07 2.72
C ARG A 30 9.31 8.71 2.94
N VAL A 31 8.94 8.27 4.15
CA VAL A 31 7.55 7.96 4.49
C VAL A 31 6.73 9.24 4.57
N VAL A 32 7.19 10.25 5.33
CA VAL A 32 6.49 11.54 5.45
C VAL A 32 6.32 12.20 4.09
N GLN A 33 7.37 12.23 3.26
CA GLN A 33 7.32 12.79 1.92
C GLN A 33 6.28 12.08 1.05
N ARG A 34 6.25 10.74 1.05
CA ARG A 34 5.28 9.95 0.29
C ARG A 34 3.83 10.25 0.69
N ILE A 35 3.57 10.32 2.00
CA ILE A 35 2.24 10.64 2.53
C ILE A 35 1.82 12.05 2.10
N CYS A 36 2.70 13.04 2.25
CA CYS A 36 2.41 14.43 1.92
C CYS A 36 2.25 14.63 0.40
N ALA A 37 3.12 14.03 -0.42
CA ALA A 37 3.09 14.13 -1.87
C ALA A 37 1.81 13.54 -2.48
N ARG A 38 1.26 12.45 -1.91
CA ARG A 38 -0.04 11.90 -2.37
C ARG A 38 -1.19 12.91 -2.24
N VAL A 39 -1.11 13.75 -1.22
CA VAL A 39 -2.15 14.70 -0.84
C VAL A 39 -2.00 16.02 -1.59
N ALA A 40 -0.79 16.30 -2.07
CA ALA A 40 -0.46 17.45 -2.87
C ALA A 40 -1.16 17.39 -4.24
N PRO A 41 -1.72 18.52 -4.72
CA PRO A 41 -2.13 18.67 -6.11
C PRO A 41 -1.01 18.35 -7.10
N ALA A 42 -1.37 17.93 -8.31
CA ALA A 42 -0.41 17.65 -9.36
C ALA A 42 0.44 18.88 -9.69
N GLY A 43 1.76 18.68 -9.85
CA GLY A 43 2.71 19.76 -10.14
C GLY A 43 3.23 20.52 -8.92
N LEU A 44 2.83 20.14 -7.70
CA LEU A 44 3.44 20.63 -6.46
C LEU A 44 4.47 19.65 -5.94
N ASP A 45 5.68 20.14 -5.74
CA ASP A 45 6.77 19.38 -5.13
C ASP A 45 6.80 19.61 -3.62
N ILE A 46 7.05 18.54 -2.87
CA ILE A 46 7.07 18.54 -1.40
C ILE A 46 8.48 18.21 -0.90
N GLY A 47 9.06 19.17 -0.18
CA GLY A 47 10.32 19.02 0.53
C GLY A 47 10.11 18.51 1.95
N VAL A 48 11.01 17.64 2.42
CA VAL A 48 11.05 17.16 3.80
C VAL A 48 12.50 17.19 4.27
N GLY A 49 12.73 17.73 5.47
CA GLY A 49 14.05 17.89 6.05
C GLY A 49 14.04 17.71 7.56
N GLU A 50 15.21 17.50 8.15
CA GLU A 50 15.35 17.37 9.60
C GLU A 50 15.15 18.71 10.30
N LEU A 51 14.49 18.67 11.46
CA LEU A 51 14.35 19.81 12.36
C LEU A 51 15.09 19.51 13.68
N PRO A 52 16.22 20.17 13.98
CA PRO A 52 16.90 20.03 15.27
C PRO A 52 16.04 20.60 16.42
N PRO A 53 16.00 19.96 17.62
CA PRO A 53 16.80 18.82 18.07
C PRO A 53 16.17 17.43 17.78
N GLY A 54 15.15 17.35 16.94
CA GLY A 54 14.51 16.10 16.53
C GLY A 54 13.15 16.35 15.88
N GLY A 55 12.85 15.61 14.82
CA GLY A 55 11.62 15.76 14.04
C GLY A 55 11.89 16.13 12.59
N LEU A 56 10.81 16.33 11.84
CA LEU A 56 10.87 16.67 10.42
C LEU A 56 10.08 17.95 10.16
N GLN A 57 10.58 18.77 9.25
CA GLN A 57 9.84 19.87 8.66
C GLN A 57 9.45 19.50 7.23
N VAL A 58 8.22 19.80 6.86
CA VAL A 58 7.67 19.66 5.51
C VAL A 58 7.37 21.06 4.98
N TRP A 59 7.77 21.31 3.73
CA TRP A 59 7.50 22.56 3.02
C TRP A 59 7.12 22.29 1.56
N ILE A 60 6.45 23.26 0.93
CA ILE A 60 6.15 23.25 -0.49
C ILE A 60 7.38 23.78 -1.25
N ASP A 61 7.95 22.97 -2.14
CA ASP A 61 9.17 23.24 -2.89
C ASP A 61 8.87 23.57 -4.36
N THR A 62 7.82 24.36 -4.60
CA THR A 62 7.37 24.68 -5.97
C THR A 62 7.77 26.10 -6.37
N ALA A 63 8.24 26.26 -7.61
CA ALA A 63 8.76 27.54 -8.11
C ALA A 63 7.69 28.65 -8.22
N ALA A 64 6.42 28.29 -8.39
CA ALA A 64 5.32 29.23 -8.40
C ALA A 64 4.74 29.42 -6.99
N PRO A 65 4.56 30.67 -6.51
CA PRO A 65 4.02 30.92 -5.19
C PRO A 65 2.56 30.44 -5.10
N VAL A 66 2.31 29.54 -4.16
CA VAL A 66 0.95 29.13 -3.77
C VAL A 66 0.36 30.22 -2.88
N GLY A 67 -0.93 30.54 -3.05
CA GLY A 67 -1.59 31.52 -2.18
C GLY A 67 -1.49 31.12 -0.70
N ALA A 68 -1.36 32.08 0.21
CA ALA A 68 -1.17 31.78 1.64
C ALA A 68 -2.32 30.95 2.23
N GLN A 69 -3.57 31.22 1.82
CA GLN A 69 -4.74 30.46 2.25
C GLN A 69 -4.74 29.02 1.69
N GLU A 70 -4.31 28.84 0.44
CA GLU A 70 -4.22 27.52 -0.19
C GLU A 70 -3.11 26.68 0.46
N SER A 71 -1.98 27.31 0.79
CA SER A 71 -0.86 26.68 1.50
C SER A 71 -1.28 26.20 2.89
N TRP A 72 -1.99 27.04 3.65
CA TRP A 72 -2.53 26.67 4.96
C TRP A 72 -3.47 25.46 4.88
N VAL A 73 -4.43 25.47 3.94
CA VAL A 73 -5.35 24.33 3.75
C VAL A 73 -4.58 23.05 3.41
N LEU A 74 -3.53 23.18 2.59
CA LEU A 74 -2.71 22.05 2.18
C LEU A 74 -1.91 21.46 3.35
N TYR A 75 -1.25 22.29 4.16
CA TYR A 75 -0.51 21.82 5.34
C TYR A 75 -1.43 21.16 6.37
N HIS A 76 -2.64 21.68 6.60
CA HIS A 76 -3.64 21.04 7.47
C HIS A 76 -4.12 19.69 6.91
N ARG A 77 -4.27 19.58 5.59
CA ARG A 77 -4.61 18.29 4.95
C ARG A 77 -3.47 17.28 5.07
N MET A 78 -2.23 17.69 4.87
CA MET A 78 -1.04 16.84 5.06
C MET A 78 -0.93 16.40 6.52
N ALA A 79 -1.06 17.33 7.48
CA ALA A 79 -1.00 17.04 8.91
C ALA A 79 -2.05 16.00 9.32
N ARG A 80 -3.28 16.10 8.79
CA ARG A 80 -4.32 15.10 9.01
C ARG A 80 -3.88 13.71 8.55
N GLU A 81 -3.28 13.62 7.38
CA GLU A 81 -2.88 12.34 6.76
C GLU A 81 -1.68 11.71 7.48
N VAL A 82 -0.71 12.51 7.90
CA VAL A 82 0.42 12.10 8.73
C VAL A 82 -0.06 11.70 10.14
N ALA A 83 -1.07 12.39 10.69
CA ALA A 83 -1.67 12.00 11.96
C ALA A 83 -2.44 10.67 11.90
N LEU A 84 -3.01 10.30 10.74
CA LEU A 84 -3.69 9.00 10.56
C LEU A 84 -2.75 7.81 10.69
N VAL A 85 -1.44 7.98 10.44
CA VAL A 85 -0.43 6.93 10.64
C VAL A 85 0.12 6.86 12.06
N GLY A 86 -0.25 7.81 12.94
CA GLY A 86 0.11 7.78 14.36
C GLY A 86 1.13 8.84 14.79
N TRP A 87 1.55 9.72 13.89
CA TRP A 87 2.50 10.78 14.20
C TRP A 87 1.83 12.05 14.72
N HIS A 88 2.54 12.76 15.60
CA HIS A 88 2.20 14.10 16.03
C HIS A 88 2.65 15.11 14.99
N CYS A 89 1.77 16.07 14.69
CA CYS A 89 2.03 17.10 13.71
C CYS A 89 1.54 18.46 14.21
N GLU A 90 2.26 19.52 13.85
CA GLU A 90 1.83 20.91 13.99
C GLU A 90 1.86 21.58 12.62
N ALA A 91 0.70 22.04 12.15
CA ALA A 91 0.58 22.74 10.87
C ALA A 91 0.50 24.25 11.10
N ASP A 92 1.33 25.00 10.37
CA ASP A 92 1.35 26.46 10.33
C ASP A 92 1.03 26.95 8.91
N ALA A 93 1.08 28.27 8.70
CA ALA A 93 0.82 28.89 7.40
C ALA A 93 1.85 28.56 6.33
N ASP A 94 3.11 28.34 6.72
CA ASP A 94 4.27 28.19 5.83
C ASP A 94 4.93 26.81 5.89
N ARG A 95 4.58 25.98 6.88
CA ARG A 95 5.22 24.67 7.10
C ARG A 95 4.34 23.70 7.87
N LEU A 96 4.74 22.43 7.82
CA LEU A 96 4.24 21.36 8.68
C LEU A 96 5.39 20.74 9.46
N LEU A 97 5.27 20.66 10.79
CA LEU A 97 6.22 19.99 11.66
C LEU A 97 5.72 18.59 12.03
N VAL A 98 6.59 17.59 11.97
CA VAL A 98 6.32 16.20 12.39
C VAL A 98 7.23 15.87 13.57
N LEU A 99 6.64 15.72 14.74
CA LEU A 99 7.36 15.70 16.02
C LEU A 99 7.61 14.28 16.58
N GLY A 100 7.20 13.24 15.85
CA GLY A 100 7.36 11.83 16.23
C GLY A 100 6.04 11.15 16.60
N TRP A 101 6.10 10.00 17.28
CA TRP A 101 4.92 9.23 17.64
C TRP A 101 4.04 9.94 18.68
N SER A 102 2.72 9.87 18.50
CA SER A 102 1.75 10.38 19.47
C SER A 102 0.82 9.29 19.96
N ALA A 103 0.69 9.16 21.28
CA ALA A 103 -0.27 8.25 21.88
C ALA A 103 -1.69 8.55 21.40
N ALA A 104 -2.10 9.82 21.32
CA ALA A 104 -3.43 10.21 20.85
C ALA A 104 -3.67 9.79 19.39
N CYS A 105 -2.69 10.01 18.50
CA CYS A 105 -2.78 9.62 17.10
C CYS A 105 -2.78 8.09 16.94
N LEU A 106 -1.97 7.36 17.72
CA LEU A 106 -1.94 5.89 17.70
C LEU A 106 -3.26 5.29 18.19
N HIS A 107 -3.84 5.79 19.29
CA HIS A 107 -5.18 5.37 19.73
C HIS A 107 -6.23 5.66 18.65
N ASN A 108 -6.13 6.80 17.97
CA ASN A 108 -7.02 7.10 16.86
C ASN A 108 -6.89 6.06 15.73
N ARG A 109 -5.66 5.69 15.35
CA ARG A 109 -5.40 4.64 14.37
C ARG A 109 -5.95 3.28 14.81
N VAL A 110 -5.78 2.89 16.07
CA VAL A 110 -6.38 1.68 16.64
C VAL A 110 -7.90 1.67 16.43
N ARG A 111 -8.59 2.77 16.76
CA ARG A 111 -10.05 2.88 16.56
C ARG A 111 -10.44 2.78 15.10
N LEU A 112 -9.68 3.42 14.20
CA LEU A 112 -9.93 3.35 12.75
C LEU A 112 -9.76 1.94 12.21
N LEU A 113 -8.68 1.24 12.60
CA LEU A 113 -8.43 -0.14 12.18
C LEU A 113 -9.50 -1.10 12.71
N GLN A 114 -9.89 -0.98 13.99
CA GLN A 114 -10.98 -1.77 14.56
C GLN A 114 -12.32 -1.52 13.85
N SER A 115 -12.62 -0.26 13.51
CA SER A 115 -13.80 0.10 12.72
C SER A 115 -13.73 -0.47 11.31
N GLY A 116 -12.55 -0.41 10.69
CA GLY A 116 -12.25 -1.03 9.40
C GLY A 116 -12.54 -2.52 9.42
N LEU A 117 -12.00 -3.26 10.40
CA LEU A 117 -12.23 -4.70 10.56
C LEU A 117 -13.71 -5.04 10.70
N ARG A 118 -14.48 -4.28 11.49
CA ARG A 118 -15.94 -4.50 11.58
C ARG A 118 -16.64 -4.39 10.24
N ARG A 119 -16.20 -3.45 9.39
CA ARG A 119 -16.75 -3.28 8.02
C ARG A 119 -16.26 -4.37 7.06
N LEU A 120 -15.02 -4.82 7.19
CA LEU A 120 -14.43 -5.88 6.37
C LEU A 120 -15.00 -7.27 6.72
N ASN A 121 -15.70 -7.42 7.85
CA ASN A 121 -16.45 -8.64 8.12
C ASN A 121 -17.70 -8.80 7.23
N ASP A 122 -18.13 -7.75 6.54
CA ASP A 122 -19.26 -7.79 5.61
C ASP A 122 -18.80 -8.05 4.17
N PHE A 123 -19.04 -9.29 3.71
CA PHE A 123 -18.65 -9.75 2.38
C PHE A 123 -19.72 -9.48 1.31
N GLU A 124 -20.97 -9.16 1.67
CA GLU A 124 -22.07 -9.00 0.70
C GLU A 124 -21.75 -7.94 -0.37
N PRO A 125 -21.22 -6.74 -0.06
CA PRO A 125 -20.87 -5.74 -1.08
C PRO A 125 -19.79 -6.23 -2.05
N THR A 126 -18.86 -7.06 -1.57
CA THR A 126 -17.80 -7.64 -2.41
C THR A 126 -18.37 -8.71 -3.32
N ALA A 127 -19.25 -9.57 -2.79
CA ALA A 127 -19.89 -10.63 -3.55
C ALA A 127 -20.74 -10.06 -4.70
N GLN A 128 -21.60 -9.08 -4.40
CA GLN A 128 -22.43 -8.42 -5.40
C GLN A 128 -21.59 -7.81 -6.53
N ARG A 129 -20.54 -7.06 -6.17
CA ARG A 129 -19.69 -6.38 -7.16
C ARG A 129 -18.85 -7.36 -7.99
N ALA A 130 -18.37 -8.43 -7.38
CA ALA A 130 -17.60 -9.45 -8.08
C ALA A 130 -18.48 -10.21 -9.10
N VAL A 131 -19.72 -10.49 -8.74
CA VAL A 131 -20.69 -11.15 -9.61
C VAL A 131 -21.12 -10.25 -10.78
N GLN A 132 -21.27 -8.94 -10.55
CA GLN A 132 -21.58 -7.97 -11.62
C GLN A 132 -20.45 -7.79 -12.66
N VAL A 133 -19.32 -8.52 -12.54
CA VAL A 133 -18.16 -8.48 -13.43
C VAL A 133 -17.79 -7.05 -13.82
N GLY A 134 -17.45 -6.23 -12.82
CA GLY A 134 -16.88 -4.89 -13.06
C GLY A 134 -17.85 -3.84 -13.63
N GLY A 135 -19.14 -4.12 -13.73
CA GLY A 135 -20.13 -3.19 -14.29
C GLY A 135 -20.50 -3.46 -15.74
N LEU A 136 -20.16 -4.64 -16.28
CA LEU A 136 -20.69 -5.11 -17.55
C LEU A 136 -22.21 -5.30 -17.44
N THR A 137 -22.94 -4.72 -18.39
CA THR A 137 -24.39 -4.92 -18.48
C THR A 137 -24.70 -6.20 -19.25
N PRO A 138 -25.89 -6.80 -19.11
CA PRO A 138 -26.29 -7.99 -19.86
C PRO A 138 -26.25 -7.86 -21.40
N GLY A 139 -26.03 -6.65 -21.93
CA GLY A 139 -25.84 -6.38 -23.37
C GLY A 139 -24.37 -6.22 -23.79
N ASP A 140 -23.46 -6.02 -22.84
CA ASP A 140 -22.02 -6.08 -23.08
C ASP A 140 -21.62 -7.55 -22.99
N ALA A 141 -21.79 -8.28 -24.09
CA ALA A 141 -21.43 -9.68 -24.12
C ALA A 141 -19.98 -9.85 -23.65
N LEU A 142 -19.72 -10.87 -22.84
CA LEU A 142 -18.36 -11.27 -22.43
C LEU A 142 -17.50 -11.68 -23.65
N ASP A 143 -18.10 -11.71 -24.83
CA ASP A 143 -17.53 -12.08 -26.11
C ASP A 143 -16.30 -11.23 -26.43
N GLY A 144 -15.14 -11.91 -26.44
CA GLY A 144 -13.85 -11.33 -26.81
C GLY A 144 -12.95 -10.93 -25.64
N GLN A 145 -13.42 -10.91 -24.38
CA GLN A 145 -12.54 -10.70 -23.23
C GLN A 145 -12.06 -12.00 -22.60
N PRO A 146 -10.73 -12.19 -22.42
CA PRO A 146 -10.21 -13.34 -21.70
C PRO A 146 -10.75 -13.37 -20.25
N PRO A 147 -11.26 -14.52 -19.74
CA PRO A 147 -11.73 -14.63 -18.36
C PRO A 147 -10.71 -14.18 -17.32
N ALA A 148 -9.41 -14.41 -17.59
CA ALA A 148 -8.33 -13.97 -16.70
C ALA A 148 -8.27 -12.44 -16.56
N LEU A 149 -8.51 -11.70 -17.64
CA LEU A 149 -8.51 -10.24 -17.66
C LEU A 149 -9.71 -9.68 -16.89
N LEU A 150 -10.90 -10.26 -17.08
CA LEU A 150 -12.11 -9.88 -16.35
C LEU A 150 -11.94 -10.08 -14.84
N VAL A 151 -11.40 -11.22 -14.44
CA VAL A 151 -11.11 -11.53 -13.03
C VAL A 151 -10.11 -10.55 -12.45
N ALA A 152 -9.05 -10.20 -13.19
CA ALA A 152 -8.07 -9.20 -12.77
C ALA A 152 -8.71 -7.82 -12.59
N ASN A 153 -9.56 -7.40 -13.53
CA ASN A 153 -10.28 -6.12 -13.47
C ASN A 153 -11.23 -6.05 -12.26
N VAL A 154 -11.94 -7.13 -11.97
CA VAL A 154 -12.78 -7.25 -10.77
C VAL A 154 -11.94 -7.12 -9.50
N CYS A 155 -10.84 -7.87 -9.39
CA CYS A 155 -9.93 -7.78 -8.23
C CYS A 155 -9.41 -6.34 -8.05
N ALA A 156 -8.94 -5.69 -9.11
CA ALA A 156 -8.46 -4.31 -9.07
C ALA A 156 -9.57 -3.30 -8.69
N ALA A 157 -10.81 -3.54 -9.11
CA ALA A 157 -11.95 -2.71 -8.71
C ALA A 157 -12.30 -2.88 -7.22
N ILE A 158 -12.24 -4.10 -6.70
CA ILE A 158 -12.43 -4.38 -5.27
C ILE A 158 -11.31 -3.77 -4.44
N GLU A 159 -10.05 -3.95 -4.85
CA GLU A 159 -8.88 -3.40 -4.17
C GLU A 159 -8.97 -1.88 -4.02
N ARG A 160 -9.30 -1.17 -5.11
CA ARG A 160 -9.55 0.29 -5.09
C ARG A 160 -10.67 0.69 -4.14
N ARG A 161 -11.70 -0.14 -3.98
CA ARG A 161 -12.82 0.13 -3.06
C ARG A 161 -12.47 -0.12 -1.60
N LEU A 162 -11.62 -1.12 -1.33
CA LEU A 162 -11.18 -1.44 0.04
C LEU A 162 -10.38 -0.28 0.65
N ARG A 163 -9.59 0.45 -0.17
CA ARG A 163 -8.72 1.61 0.22
C ARG A 163 -7.61 1.29 1.23
N TRP A 164 -7.79 0.26 2.06
CA TRP A 164 -6.84 -0.17 3.07
C TRP A 164 -5.49 -0.63 2.51
N PRO A 165 -5.38 -1.41 1.42
CA PRO A 165 -4.08 -1.87 0.93
C PRO A 165 -3.10 -0.72 0.67
N GLU A 166 -3.54 0.32 -0.02
CA GLU A 166 -2.76 1.54 -0.28
C GLU A 166 -2.36 2.26 1.02
N ARG A 167 -3.29 2.34 1.98
CA ARG A 167 -3.08 2.97 3.30
C ARG A 167 -2.14 2.20 4.22
N LEU A 168 -2.09 0.88 4.09
CA LEU A 168 -1.18 0.03 4.84
C LEU A 168 0.23 0.06 4.23
N ALA A 169 0.32 0.15 2.90
CA ALA A 169 1.59 0.24 2.17
C ALA A 169 2.39 1.53 2.46
N GLU A 170 1.76 2.57 3.02
CA GLU A 170 2.43 3.83 3.35
C GLU A 170 3.60 3.66 4.34
N LEU A 171 3.46 2.70 5.26
CA LEU A 171 4.44 2.40 6.30
C LEU A 171 5.25 1.14 6.01
N ASP A 172 5.11 0.57 4.81
CA ASP A 172 5.78 -0.68 4.46
C ASP A 172 7.31 -0.49 4.44
N GLY A 173 8.01 -1.44 5.04
CA GLY A 173 9.47 -1.38 5.22
C GLY A 173 9.97 -0.32 6.22
N PHE A 174 9.09 0.44 6.89
CA PHE A 174 9.49 1.38 7.94
C PHE A 174 9.44 0.71 9.33
N GLU A 175 10.58 0.69 10.01
CA GLU A 175 10.67 0.20 11.37
C GLU A 175 10.03 1.19 12.34
N ARG A 176 9.09 0.69 13.15
CA ARG A 176 8.26 1.50 14.04
C ARG A 176 8.67 1.24 15.48
N SER A 177 9.61 2.05 15.97
CA SER A 177 10.14 1.94 17.32
C SER A 177 9.91 3.23 18.11
N SER A 178 9.99 3.15 19.44
CA SER A 178 10.02 4.30 20.34
C SER A 178 10.80 3.92 21.60
N GLY A 179 11.53 4.85 22.20
CA GLY A 179 12.15 4.66 23.52
C GLY A 179 11.15 4.64 24.68
N LEU A 180 9.88 5.02 24.45
CA LEU A 180 8.87 5.11 25.49
C LEU A 180 8.03 3.82 25.55
N PRO A 181 8.01 3.07 26.68
CA PRO A 181 7.34 1.77 26.77
C PRO A 181 5.85 1.79 26.40
N HIS A 182 5.12 2.85 26.78
CA HIS A 182 3.71 2.99 26.42
C HIS A 182 3.51 3.12 24.90
N LEU A 183 4.37 3.87 24.20
CA LEU A 183 4.30 4.00 22.75
C LEU A 183 4.70 2.69 22.05
N GLN A 184 5.67 1.95 22.56
CA GLN A 184 6.04 0.63 22.04
C GLN A 184 4.83 -0.32 22.03
N LEU A 185 4.08 -0.39 23.14
CA LEU A 185 2.88 -1.23 23.25
C LEU A 185 1.80 -0.81 22.24
N LEU A 186 1.56 0.50 22.07
CA LEU A 186 0.60 1.01 21.10
C LEU A 186 1.03 0.73 19.65
N LEU A 187 2.32 0.89 19.33
CA LEU A 187 2.85 0.57 18.01
C LEU A 187 2.69 -0.93 17.70
N ALA A 188 3.01 -1.80 18.65
CA ALA A 188 2.78 -3.25 18.51
C ALA A 188 1.31 -3.58 18.30
N GLN A 189 0.40 -2.92 19.03
CA GLN A 189 -1.05 -3.09 18.84
C GLN A 189 -1.50 -2.64 17.45
N VAL A 190 -1.01 -1.50 16.96
CA VAL A 190 -1.29 -0.99 15.62
C VAL A 190 -0.80 -1.98 14.56
N VAL A 191 0.45 -2.45 14.64
CA VAL A 191 1.02 -3.45 13.72
C VAL A 191 0.15 -4.71 13.67
N GLY A 192 -0.26 -5.23 14.84
CA GLY A 192 -1.11 -6.41 14.91
C GLY A 192 -2.51 -6.20 14.31
N LEU A 193 -3.08 -5.00 14.43
CA LEU A 193 -4.37 -4.67 13.80
C LEU A 193 -4.24 -4.44 12.30
N GLU A 194 -3.16 -3.82 11.83
CA GLU A 194 -2.86 -3.66 10.40
C GLU A 194 -2.72 -5.01 9.70
N ALA A 195 -2.00 -5.95 10.31
CA ALA A 195 -1.88 -7.31 9.79
C ALA A 195 -3.25 -8.00 9.65
N LYS A 196 -4.15 -7.81 10.63
CA LYS A 196 -5.53 -8.32 10.56
C LYS A 196 -6.33 -7.65 9.43
N VAL A 197 -6.17 -6.33 9.24
CA VAL A 197 -6.85 -5.61 8.16
C VAL A 197 -6.32 -6.06 6.81
N ALA A 198 -5.01 -6.24 6.65
CA ALA A 198 -4.40 -6.77 5.44
C ALA A 198 -4.96 -8.16 5.11
N GLY A 199 -4.97 -9.08 6.08
CA GLY A 199 -5.55 -10.41 5.90
C GLY A 199 -7.03 -10.37 5.51
N ALA A 200 -7.83 -9.53 6.17
CA ALA A 200 -9.24 -9.37 5.79
C ALA A 200 -9.41 -8.82 4.36
N CYS A 201 -8.58 -7.87 3.94
CA CYS A 201 -8.56 -7.39 2.56
C CYS A 201 -8.19 -8.49 1.56
N GLU A 202 -7.21 -9.34 1.87
CA GLU A 202 -6.86 -10.48 1.03
C GLU A 202 -8.01 -11.46 0.88
N GLU A 203 -8.75 -11.75 1.95
CA GLU A 203 -9.93 -12.61 1.89
C GLU A 203 -11.01 -12.05 0.93
N HIS A 204 -11.24 -10.73 0.96
CA HIS A 204 -12.13 -10.08 -0.01
C HIS A 204 -11.66 -10.27 -1.45
N LEU A 205 -10.36 -10.13 -1.70
CA LEU A 205 -9.78 -10.31 -3.04
C LEU A 205 -9.85 -11.77 -3.51
N VAL A 206 -9.64 -12.73 -2.62
CA VAL A 206 -9.81 -14.16 -2.88
C VAL A 206 -11.26 -14.46 -3.24
N MET A 207 -12.22 -13.99 -2.43
CA MET A 207 -13.63 -14.20 -2.71
C MET A 207 -14.05 -13.56 -4.04
N ALA A 208 -13.61 -12.32 -4.30
CA ALA A 208 -13.89 -11.65 -5.56
C ALA A 208 -13.36 -12.43 -6.77
N ARG A 209 -12.14 -12.97 -6.67
CA ARG A 209 -11.53 -13.81 -7.71
C ARG A 209 -12.33 -15.07 -7.97
N VAL A 210 -12.76 -15.77 -6.91
CA VAL A 210 -13.53 -17.02 -7.02
C VAL A 210 -14.89 -16.76 -7.65
N LEU A 211 -15.61 -15.73 -7.20
CA LEU A 211 -16.93 -15.39 -7.73
C LEU A 211 -16.87 -14.94 -9.18
N ALA A 212 -15.90 -14.08 -9.55
CA ALA A 212 -15.73 -13.65 -10.94
C ALA A 212 -15.42 -14.83 -11.87
N ARG A 213 -14.59 -15.79 -11.43
CA ARG A 213 -14.33 -17.04 -12.18
C ARG A 213 -15.59 -17.88 -12.34
N ALA A 214 -16.36 -18.06 -11.26
CA ALA A 214 -17.61 -18.80 -11.31
C ALA A 214 -18.61 -18.18 -12.30
N VAL A 215 -18.74 -16.85 -12.34
CA VAL A 215 -19.59 -16.18 -13.34
C VAL A 215 -19.11 -16.47 -14.76
N CYS A 216 -17.80 -16.40 -15.02
CA CYS A 216 -17.25 -16.72 -16.34
C CYS A 216 -17.53 -18.19 -16.73
N GLU A 217 -17.39 -19.13 -15.80
CA GLU A 217 -17.66 -20.55 -16.03
C GLU A 217 -19.15 -20.84 -16.30
N HIS A 218 -20.06 -20.19 -15.55
CA HIS A 218 -21.50 -20.32 -15.79
C HIS A 218 -21.90 -19.67 -17.12
N TYR A 219 -21.32 -18.52 -17.46
CA TYR A 219 -21.55 -17.85 -18.75
C TYR A 219 -21.08 -18.74 -19.91
N ALA A 220 -19.89 -19.31 -19.84
CA ALA A 220 -19.37 -20.21 -20.88
C ALA A 220 -20.25 -21.45 -21.11
N ARG A 221 -20.98 -21.91 -20.08
CA ARG A 221 -21.91 -23.06 -20.18
C ARG A 221 -23.27 -22.72 -20.76
N HIS A 222 -23.75 -21.50 -20.55
CA HIS A 222 -25.17 -21.15 -20.78
C HIS A 222 -25.38 -19.95 -21.70
N ALA A 223 -24.32 -19.23 -22.07
CA ALA A 223 -24.33 -17.99 -22.85
C ALA A 223 -25.31 -16.92 -22.31
N ASP A 224 -25.67 -16.99 -21.03
CA ASP A 224 -26.61 -16.10 -20.36
C ASP A 224 -25.94 -15.53 -19.10
N LEU A 225 -25.49 -14.28 -19.21
CA LEU A 225 -24.81 -13.57 -18.12
C LEU A 225 -25.76 -13.31 -16.95
N SER A 226 -27.01 -12.95 -17.22
CA SER A 226 -28.01 -12.67 -16.18
C SER A 226 -28.32 -13.91 -15.35
N ARG A 227 -28.40 -15.07 -16.00
CA ARG A 227 -28.53 -16.36 -15.30
C ARG A 227 -27.27 -16.71 -14.52
N ALA A 228 -26.10 -16.62 -15.14
CA ALA A 228 -24.83 -16.90 -14.47
C ALA A 228 -24.66 -16.05 -13.19
N GLN A 229 -24.97 -14.76 -13.27
CA GLN A 229 -24.90 -13.85 -12.13
C GLN A 229 -25.87 -14.25 -11.01
N ARG A 230 -27.13 -14.54 -11.32
CA ARG A 230 -28.13 -14.94 -10.32
C ARG A 230 -27.76 -16.24 -9.63
N GLU A 231 -27.32 -17.25 -10.39
CA GLU A 231 -26.92 -18.54 -9.85
C GLU A 231 -25.72 -18.40 -8.90
N VAL A 232 -24.67 -17.70 -9.33
CA VAL A 232 -23.46 -17.49 -8.52
C VAL A 232 -23.75 -16.64 -7.28
N LEU A 233 -24.59 -15.60 -7.39
CA LEU A 233 -24.95 -14.77 -6.23
C LEU A 233 -25.79 -15.55 -5.19
N ALA A 234 -26.73 -16.37 -5.66
CA ALA A 234 -27.54 -17.21 -4.78
C ALA A 234 -26.66 -18.23 -4.03
N GLU A 235 -25.63 -18.76 -4.68
CA GLU A 235 -24.63 -19.62 -4.03
C GLU A 235 -23.74 -18.86 -3.05
N ALA A 236 -23.25 -17.68 -3.44
CA ALA A 236 -22.42 -16.82 -2.59
C ALA A 236 -23.09 -16.45 -1.27
N ARG A 237 -24.39 -16.14 -1.27
CA ARG A 237 -25.14 -15.81 -0.03
C ARG A 237 -25.15 -16.96 0.97
N ARG A 238 -25.25 -18.20 0.50
CA ARG A 238 -25.16 -19.39 1.36
C ARG A 238 -23.77 -19.48 2.00
N TRP A 239 -22.72 -19.17 1.25
CA TRP A 239 -21.33 -19.21 1.73
C TRP A 239 -20.99 -18.08 2.70
N VAL A 240 -21.45 -16.85 2.43
CA VAL A 240 -21.23 -15.70 3.32
C VAL A 240 -21.92 -15.96 4.66
N HIS A 241 -23.14 -16.51 4.65
CA HIS A 241 -23.81 -16.92 5.88
C HIS A 241 -23.08 -18.06 6.61
N ALA A 242 -22.62 -19.10 5.90
CA ALA A 242 -21.85 -20.19 6.52
C ALA A 242 -20.51 -19.71 7.13
N SER A 243 -19.79 -18.84 6.43
CA SER A 243 -18.50 -18.28 6.87
C SER A 243 -18.66 -17.33 8.07
N SER A 244 -19.76 -16.58 8.11
CA SER A 244 -20.11 -15.75 9.27
C SER A 244 -20.39 -16.61 10.52
N MET A 245 -21.07 -17.75 10.36
CA MET A 245 -21.28 -18.70 11.46
C MET A 245 -19.95 -19.31 11.94
N ILE A 246 -19.06 -19.71 11.03
CA ILE A 246 -17.75 -20.28 11.38
C ILE A 246 -16.88 -19.24 12.11
N ARG A 247 -16.76 -18.01 11.59
CA ARG A 247 -16.00 -16.94 12.26
C ARG A 247 -16.61 -16.50 13.59
N GLY A 248 -17.93 -16.38 13.67
CA GLY A 248 -18.64 -16.06 14.92
C GLY A 248 -18.46 -17.14 16.00
N SER A 249 -18.41 -18.42 15.59
CA SER A 249 -18.14 -19.54 16.50
C SER A 249 -16.68 -19.62 16.96
N ALA A 250 -15.72 -19.18 16.15
CA ALA A 250 -14.29 -19.13 16.51
C ALA A 250 -13.96 -18.01 17.53
N THR A 251 -14.83 -17.00 17.67
CA THR A 251 -14.73 -16.00 18.75
C THR A 251 -15.38 -16.44 20.05
N ALA A 252 -16.09 -17.57 20.08
CA ALA A 252 -16.49 -18.21 21.31
C ALA A 252 -15.32 -19.01 21.88
N ARG A 253 -14.94 -18.67 23.11
CA ARG A 253 -13.91 -19.31 23.96
C ARG A 253 -13.89 -20.85 23.81
N PRO A 254 -12.72 -21.53 23.82
CA PRO A 254 -12.65 -22.98 23.66
C PRO A 254 -13.30 -23.67 24.86
N GLY A 255 -14.42 -24.33 24.60
CA GLY A 255 -15.18 -25.04 25.62
C GLY A 255 -16.41 -25.72 25.03
N SER A 256 -16.23 -26.57 24.03
CA SER A 256 -17.26 -27.56 23.67
C SER A 256 -16.65 -28.65 22.79
N ASN A 257 -16.49 -29.84 23.38
CA ASN A 257 -16.22 -31.07 22.66
C ASN A 257 -17.51 -31.57 22.01
N GLY A 258 -17.45 -31.82 20.71
CA GLY A 258 -18.35 -32.73 20.02
C GLY A 258 -19.54 -32.07 19.32
N ALA A 259 -19.49 -32.04 17.99
CA ALA A 259 -20.49 -32.65 17.10
C ALA A 259 -20.34 -32.14 15.66
N GLY A 260 -20.32 -33.08 14.71
CA GLY A 260 -20.77 -32.88 13.33
C GLY A 260 -19.97 -31.91 12.46
N ARG A 261 -18.88 -32.40 11.85
CA ARG A 261 -18.18 -31.70 10.76
C ARG A 261 -19.13 -31.60 9.55
N PRO A 262 -19.60 -30.40 9.12
CA PRO A 262 -20.41 -30.32 7.92
C PRO A 262 -19.55 -30.65 6.69
N HIS A 263 -20.09 -31.46 5.79
CA HIS A 263 -19.44 -31.84 4.53
C HIS A 263 -19.22 -30.60 3.66
N MET A 264 -17.99 -30.07 3.64
CA MET A 264 -17.59 -29.01 2.72
C MET A 264 -17.71 -29.46 1.26
N GLY A 265 -18.42 -28.67 0.45
CA GLY A 265 -18.47 -28.77 -1.00
C GLY A 265 -17.09 -28.63 -1.64
N LEU A 266 -16.97 -29.01 -2.91
CA LEU A 266 -15.69 -29.04 -3.62
C LEU A 266 -15.10 -27.63 -3.83
N ALA A 267 -15.94 -26.61 -3.96
CA ALA A 267 -15.53 -25.21 -4.00
C ALA A 267 -15.03 -24.70 -2.63
N GLU A 268 -15.70 -25.07 -1.53
CA GLU A 268 -15.27 -24.74 -0.15
C GLU A 268 -13.93 -25.39 0.19
N ARG A 269 -13.70 -26.63 -0.25
CA ARG A 269 -12.39 -27.29 -0.17
C ARG A 269 -11.31 -26.56 -0.98
N ARG A 270 -11.65 -26.00 -2.14
CA ARG A 270 -10.70 -25.22 -2.96
C ARG A 270 -10.35 -23.87 -2.33
N ILE A 271 -11.29 -23.19 -1.67
CA ILE A 271 -11.02 -21.93 -0.96
C ILE A 271 -10.23 -22.21 0.31
N ALA A 272 -10.61 -23.19 1.14
CA ALA A 272 -9.84 -23.56 2.32
C ALA A 272 -8.40 -23.96 1.95
N ALA A 273 -8.22 -24.74 0.88
CA ALA A 273 -6.90 -25.08 0.36
C ALA A 273 -6.15 -23.85 -0.20
N SER A 274 -6.84 -22.91 -0.85
CA SER A 274 -6.23 -21.69 -1.39
C SER A 274 -5.84 -20.68 -0.31
N VAL A 275 -6.65 -20.51 0.73
CA VAL A 275 -6.38 -19.64 1.89
C VAL A 275 -5.22 -20.20 2.72
N ILE A 276 -5.16 -21.52 2.93
CA ILE A 276 -4.04 -22.18 3.64
C ILE A 276 -2.73 -22.07 2.84
N ASN A 277 -2.77 -22.17 1.51
CA ASN A 277 -1.57 -22.13 0.66
C ASN A 277 -1.07 -20.72 0.29
N HIS A 278 -1.86 -19.67 0.53
CA HIS A 278 -1.46 -18.28 0.23
C HIS A 278 -1.08 -17.45 1.46
N GLY A 279 -1.10 -18.03 2.67
CA GLY A 279 -0.63 -17.39 3.90
C GLY A 279 0.89 -17.22 4.03
N VAL A 280 1.65 -17.50 2.96
CA VAL A 280 3.09 -17.17 2.90
C VAL A 280 3.21 -15.79 2.24
N PRO A 281 3.83 -14.80 2.91
CA PRO A 281 4.08 -13.50 2.31
C PRO A 281 4.78 -13.68 0.98
N ARG A 282 4.16 -13.17 -0.09
CA ARG A 282 4.73 -13.21 -1.42
C ARG A 282 5.97 -12.30 -1.41
N ALA A 283 7.16 -12.91 -1.36
CA ALA A 283 8.39 -12.23 -1.72
C ALA A 283 8.19 -11.60 -3.11
N THR A 284 8.37 -10.29 -3.17
CA THR A 284 8.37 -9.49 -4.40
C THR A 284 9.35 -10.09 -5.41
N PRO A 285 8.98 -10.20 -6.70
CA PRO A 285 9.96 -10.57 -7.72
C PRO A 285 11.01 -9.46 -7.80
N ALA A 286 12.27 -9.85 -7.63
CA ALA A 286 13.42 -8.97 -7.81
C ALA A 286 13.34 -8.30 -9.19
N ALA A 287 13.46 -6.98 -9.18
CA ALA A 287 13.59 -6.18 -10.39
C ALA A 287 14.77 -6.71 -11.22
N VAL A 288 14.48 -7.09 -12.46
CA VAL A 288 15.51 -7.36 -13.47
C VAL A 288 16.21 -6.03 -13.74
N THR A 289 17.46 -5.93 -13.31
CA THR A 289 18.35 -4.82 -13.67
C THR A 289 18.71 -4.93 -15.16
N PRO A 290 18.66 -3.84 -15.94
CA PRO A 290 19.24 -3.82 -17.26
C PRO A 290 20.76 -3.81 -17.11
N ARG A 291 21.41 -4.86 -17.60
CA ARG A 291 22.86 -5.00 -17.63
C ARG A 291 23.43 -4.01 -18.66
N SER A 292 23.97 -2.90 -18.20
CA SER A 292 24.87 -2.04 -18.96
C SER A 292 26.32 -2.39 -18.64
N GLY A 293 27.17 -2.40 -19.67
CA GLY A 293 28.62 -2.43 -19.55
C GLY A 293 29.29 -3.69 -20.06
N ASN A 294 29.72 -3.67 -21.33
CA ASN A 294 31.10 -4.03 -21.67
C ASN A 294 31.46 -3.42 -23.03
N ALA A 295 32.21 -2.31 -22.97
CA ALA A 295 33.04 -1.81 -24.06
C ALA A 295 34.48 -1.70 -23.52
N GLY A 296 35.45 -2.18 -24.29
CA GLY A 296 36.88 -2.20 -23.96
C GLY A 296 37.53 -3.53 -24.39
N ILE A 297 37.99 -3.75 -25.63
CA ILE A 297 39.17 -3.21 -26.36
C ILE A 297 40.29 -4.28 -26.44
N ASN A 298 40.81 -4.47 -27.67
CA ASN A 298 42.03 -5.17 -28.15
C ASN A 298 42.09 -6.71 -28.10
N ASP A 299 42.63 -7.45 -29.07
CA ASP A 299 43.48 -7.25 -30.26
C ASP A 299 42.92 -8.11 -31.42
N GLY A 300 43.00 -7.80 -32.72
CA GLY A 300 44.21 -7.62 -33.54
C GLY A 300 44.61 -8.95 -34.22
N ILE A 301 44.65 -8.96 -35.56
CA ILE A 301 45.11 -9.99 -36.56
C ILE A 301 43.95 -10.26 -37.55
N ASN A 302 43.81 -9.53 -38.67
CA ASN A 302 44.63 -9.48 -39.89
C ASN A 302 44.65 -10.79 -40.69
N ASP A 303 43.87 -10.80 -41.77
CA ASP A 303 44.02 -11.48 -43.07
C ASP A 303 42.62 -11.44 -43.70
N GLY A 304 42.34 -10.71 -44.78
CA GLY A 304 43.03 -10.67 -46.06
C GLY A 304 42.04 -11.18 -47.12
N ILE A 305 42.07 -10.57 -48.32
CA ILE A 305 41.36 -10.96 -49.56
C ILE A 305 40.02 -10.22 -49.84
N ASN A 306 40.17 -8.95 -50.25
CA ASN A 306 39.87 -8.41 -51.58
C ASN A 306 39.04 -9.29 -52.57
N THR A 307 37.93 -8.75 -53.11
CA THR A 307 37.69 -8.43 -54.56
C THR A 307 36.22 -8.51 -55.01
N GLY A 308 35.80 -7.54 -55.84
CA GLY A 308 34.60 -7.55 -56.72
C GLY A 308 33.47 -6.61 -56.26
N ILE A 309 33.22 -5.41 -56.82
CA ILE A 309 32.88 -5.05 -58.23
C ILE A 309 31.70 -5.95 -58.67
N GLU A 310 30.47 -5.50 -58.95
CA GLU A 310 29.94 -4.47 -59.86
C GLU A 310 28.40 -4.41 -59.67
N GLU A 311 27.75 -3.24 -59.67
CA GLU A 311 26.81 -2.76 -60.70
C GLU A 311 25.30 -3.06 -60.51
N ASP A 312 24.56 -1.94 -60.42
CA ASP A 312 23.35 -1.56 -61.18
C ASP A 312 22.02 -2.35 -61.16
N ALA A 313 21.01 -1.59 -60.73
CA ALA A 313 19.75 -1.29 -61.42
C ALA A 313 18.78 -2.43 -61.80
N ARG A 314 17.70 -2.56 -61.01
CA ARG A 314 16.31 -2.19 -61.37
C ARG A 314 15.33 -2.54 -60.25
#